data_AF-A0A849QCI6-F1
#
_entry.id   AF-A0A849QCI6-F1
#
_cell.length_a   1.000
_cell.length_b   1.000
_cell.length_c   1.000
_cell.angle_alpha   90.00
_cell.angle_beta   90.00
_cell.angle_gamma   90.00
#
_symmetry.space_group_name_H-M   'P 1'
#
loop_
_entity.id
_entity.type
_entity.pdbx_description
1 polymer ?
#
loop_
_entity_poly.entity_id
_entity_poly.type
_entity_poly.pdbx_seq_one_letter_code
_entity_poly.pdbx_strand_id
1 'polypeptide(L)' 'MEIKVDERVRDIIAREGKDFRVCTTCGGAVILPVEAKIPKDSDHKISIGDQTLFISIVQAQHIEEVTEDMFYKSICSNF' A
#
# COMPACT_ATOMS: atom_id res chain seq x y z
N MET A 1 9.30 -4.17 -14.56
CA MET A 1 7.96 -3.56 -14.56
C MET A 1 7.90 -2.66 -13.34
N GLU A 2 7.58 -1.39 -13.54
CA GLU A 2 7.46 -0.42 -12.44
C GLU A 2 5.98 -0.34 -12.05
N ILE A 3 5.67 -0.57 -10.78
CA ILE A 3 4.31 -0.46 -10.27
C ILE A 3 4.05 1.02 -9.98
N LYS A 4 3.03 1.58 -10.63
CA LYS A 4 2.63 2.97 -10.41
C LYS A 4 1.93 3.10 -9.06
N VAL A 5 2.08 4.25 -8.43
CA VAL A 5 1.35 4.60 -7.21
C VAL A 5 0.66 5.91 -7.49
N ASP A 6 -0.67 5.89 -7.45
CA ASP A 6 -1.52 7.05 -7.63
C ASP A 6 -1.12 8.18 -6.67
N GLU A 7 -1.19 9.43 -7.14
CA GLU A 7 -0.78 10.59 -6.34
C GLU A 7 -1.58 10.72 -5.05
N ARG A 8 -2.87 10.37 -5.06
CA ARG A 8 -3.71 10.40 -3.87
C ARG A 8 -3.23 9.41 -2.82
N VAL A 9 -2.79 8.23 -3.24
CA VAL A 9 -2.20 7.22 -2.34
C VAL A 9 -0.91 7.76 -1.72
N ARG A 10 -0.06 8.41 -2.53
CA ARG A 10 1.19 9.03 -2.04
C ARG A 10 0.89 10.12 -1.01
N ASP A 11 -0.07 10.99 -1.28
CA ASP A 11 -0.50 12.06 -0.38
C ASP A 11 -1.02 11.52 0.95
N ILE A 12 -1.85 10.47 0.91
CA ILE A 12 -2.36 9.81 2.11
C ILE A 12 -1.20 9.26 2.94
N ILE A 13 -0.30 8.49 2.32
CA ILE A 13 0.83 7.87 3.04
C ILE A 13 1.75 8.93 3.66
N ALA A 14 2.09 9.97 2.89
CA ALA A 14 2.91 11.07 3.38
C ALA A 14 2.24 11.84 4.53
N ARG A 15 0.92 12.09 4.44
CA ARG A 15 0.16 12.76 5.50
C ARG A 15 0.04 11.92 6.78
N GLU A 16 -0.18 10.60 6.64
CA GLU A 16 -0.27 9.71 7.80
C GLU A 16 1.09 9.52 8.49
N GLY A 17 2.21 9.74 7.77
CA GLY A 17 3.56 9.63 8.32
C GLY A 17 3.92 8.21 8.76
N LYS A 18 3.26 7.21 8.16
CA LYS A 18 3.40 5.78 8.49
C LYS A 18 3.67 4.95 7.25
N ASP A 19 4.28 3.81 7.48
CA ASP A 19 4.48 2.81 6.43
C ASP A 19 3.22 1.98 6.20
N PHE A 20 3.03 1.57 4.96
CA PHE A 20 1.87 0.78 4.55
C PHE A 20 2.27 -0.42 3.72
N ARG A 21 1.37 -1.39 3.61
CA ARG A 21 1.56 -2.61 2.85
C ARG A 21 0.35 -2.97 1.99
N VAL A 22 0.58 -3.16 0.70
CA VAL A 22 -0.36 -3.81 -0.23
C VAL A 22 -0.33 -5.32 -0.01
N CYS A 23 -1.47 -5.86 0.40
CA CYS A 23 -1.71 -7.26 0.72
C CYS A 23 -2.78 -7.86 -0.20
N THR A 24 -2.88 -9.20 -0.18
CA THR A 24 -3.96 -9.93 -0.84
C THR A 24 -5.00 -10.34 0.18
N THR A 25 -6.27 -10.11 -0.13
CA THR A 25 -7.42 -10.68 0.58
C THR A 25 -8.31 -11.45 -0.38
N CYS A 26 -9.30 -12.18 0.14
CA CYS A 26 -10.33 -12.83 -0.66
C CYS A 26 -11.11 -11.85 -1.55
N GLY A 27 -11.17 -10.58 -1.15
CA GLY A 27 -11.88 -9.51 -1.86
C GLY A 27 -11.01 -8.65 -2.78
N GLY A 28 -9.73 -9.00 -2.96
CA GLY A 28 -8.79 -8.23 -3.78
C GLY A 28 -7.62 -7.62 -3.00
N ALA A 29 -6.89 -6.73 -3.67
CA ALA A 29 -5.78 -5.98 -3.10
C ALA A 29 -6.26 -5.06 -1.98
N VAL A 30 -5.47 -4.93 -0.91
CA VAL A 30 -5.76 -4.01 0.19
C VAL A 30 -4.50 -3.33 0.69
N ILE A 31 -4.58 -2.05 1.02
CA ILE A 31 -3.54 -1.28 1.70
C ILE A 31 -3.84 -1.28 3.20
N LEU A 32 -2.88 -1.73 4.00
CA LEU A 32 -2.95 -1.77 5.46
C LEU A 32 -1.70 -1.15 6.09
N PRO A 33 -1.79 -0.55 7.30
CA PRO A 33 -0.61 -0.11 8.04
C PRO A 33 0.29 -1.31 8.36
N VAL A 34 1.61 -1.10 8.39
CA VAL A 34 2.57 -2.18 8.68
C VAL A 34 2.37 -2.81 10.06
N GLU A 35 1.78 -2.07 11.00
CA GLU A 35 1.43 -2.56 12.34
C GLU A 35 0.32 -3.62 12.29
N ALA A 36 -0.59 -3.53 11.33
CA ALA A 36 -1.62 -4.54 11.10
C ALA A 36 -1.07 -5.73 10.33
N LYS A 37 -0.12 -5.50 9.41
CA LYS A 37 0.45 -6.55 8.57
C LYS A 37 1.92 -6.32 8.23
N ILE A 38 2.79 -6.89 9.05
CA ILE A 38 4.25 -6.77 8.95
C ILE A 38 4.77 -7.13 7.54
N PRO A 39 5.55 -6.25 6.87
CA PRO A 39 6.17 -6.51 5.58
C PRO A 39 7.06 -7.77 5.58
N LYS A 40 7.24 -8.37 4.41
CA LYS A 40 8.23 -9.43 4.21
C LYS A 40 9.44 -8.87 3.48
N ASP A 41 10.61 -9.47 3.68
CA ASP A 41 11.84 -9.07 2.98
C ASP A 41 11.73 -9.17 1.46
N SER A 42 10.89 -10.09 0.98
CA SER A 42 10.58 -10.29 -0.44
C SER A 42 9.69 -9.21 -1.04
N ASP A 43 9.03 -8.38 -0.22
CA ASP A 43 8.10 -7.38 -0.72
C ASP A 43 8.82 -6.31 -1.54
N HIS A 44 8.18 -5.86 -2.61
CA HIS A 44 8.66 -4.74 -3.39
C HIS A 44 8.49 -3.44 -2.59
N LYS A 45 9.52 -2.60 -2.54
CA LYS A 45 9.53 -1.39 -1.71
C LYS A 45 9.48 -0.16 -2.59
N ILE A 46 8.54 0.74 -2.30
CA ILE A 46 8.40 2.03 -2.98
C ILE A 46 8.52 3.13 -1.93
N SER A 47 9.52 4.00 -2.07
CA SER A 47 9.70 5.18 -1.23
C SER A 47 8.64 6.24 -1.54
N ILE A 48 8.02 6.79 -0.51
CA ILE A 48 7.05 7.88 -0.57
C ILE A 48 7.41 8.89 0.51
N GLY A 49 8.17 9.92 0.14
CA GLY A 49 8.79 10.82 1.11
C GLY A 49 9.71 10.02 2.06
N ASP A 50 9.46 10.15 3.36
CA ASP A 50 10.18 9.42 4.41
C ASP A 50 9.55 8.06 4.74
N GLN A 51 8.41 7.72 4.12
CA GLN A 51 7.67 6.48 4.34
C GLN A 51 7.95 5.46 3.23
N THR A 52 7.66 4.20 3.52
CA THR A 52 7.74 3.10 2.56
C THR A 52 6.37 2.46 2.35
N LEU A 53 5.97 2.33 1.09
CA LEU A 53 4.90 1.43 0.67
C LEU A 53 5.50 0.09 0.27
N PHE A 54 5.16 -0.95 1.02
CA PHE A 54 5.53 -2.33 0.72
C PHE A 54 4.46 -2.99 -0.14
N ILE A 55 4.85 -3.70 -1.18
CA ILE A 55 3.93 -4.45 -2.04
C ILE A 55 4.29 -5.92 -1.93
N SER A 56 3.35 -6.73 -1.45
CA SER A 56 3.49 -8.20 -1.44
C SER A 56 4.05 -8.68 -2.77
N ILE A 57 5.12 -9.50 -2.76
CA ILE A 57 5.69 -10.05 -4.00
C ILE A 57 4.65 -10.80 -4.86
N VAL A 58 3.64 -11.37 -4.21
CA VAL A 58 2.50 -12.00 -4.88
C VAL A 58 1.64 -10.95 -5.58
N GLN A 59 1.37 -9.79 -4.96
CA GLN A 59 0.60 -8.72 -5.60
C GLN A 59 1.39 -8.03 -6.71
N ALA A 60 2.69 -7.82 -6.52
CA ALA A 60 3.56 -7.18 -7.49
C ALA A 60 3.58 -7.88 -8.87
N GLN A 61 3.20 -9.15 -8.92
CA GLN A 61 3.04 -9.92 -10.16
C GLN A 61 1.70 -9.69 -10.89
N HIS A 62 0.72 -9.10 -10.22
CA HIS A 62 -0.68 -9.01 -10.70
C HIS A 62 -1.22 -7.58 -10.77
N ILE A 63 -0.51 -6.59 -10.24
CA ILE A 63 -0.93 -5.19 -10.27
C ILE A 63 0.08 -4.33 -11.04
N GLU A 64 -0.44 -3.37 -11.78
CA GLU A 64 0.36 -2.34 -12.47
C GLU A 64 0.30 -0.99 -11.77
N GLU A 65 -0.74 -0.78 -10.95
CA GLU A 65 -1.00 0.48 -10.26
C GLU A 65 -1.62 0.24 -8.88
N VAL A 66 -1.25 1.06 -7.91
CA VAL A 66 -1.84 1.14 -6.57
C VAL A 66 -2.74 2.36 -6.50
N THR A 67 -4.02 2.15 -6.19
CA THR A 67 -5.08 3.16 -6.19
C THR A 67 -5.75 3.31 -4.82
N GLU A 68 -6.41 4.44 -4.58
CA GLU A 68 -7.01 4.78 -3.27
C GLU A 68 -8.09 3.79 -2.81
N ASP A 69 -8.83 3.17 -3.74
CA ASP A 69 -9.86 2.18 -3.42
C ASP A 69 -9.32 0.91 -2.74
N MET A 70 -8.01 0.68 -2.83
CA MET A 70 -7.34 -0.40 -2.12
C MET A 70 -7.20 -0.12 -0.61
N PHE A 71 -7.35 1.12 -0.14
CA PHE A 71 -7.34 1.37 1.30
C PHE A 71 -8.51 0.66 2.00
N TYR A 72 -8.18 -0.05 3.09
CA TYR A 72 -9.21 -0.70 3.88
C TYR A 72 -10.17 0.36 4.46
N LYS A 73 -11.47 0.24 4.13
CA LYS A 73 -12.49 1.27 4.41
C LYS A 73 -12.55 1.77 5.86
N SER A 74 -12.14 0.98 6.84
CA SER A 74 -12.12 1.42 8.24
C SER A 74 -10.99 2.42 8.56
N ILE A 75 -9.95 2.50 7.72
CA ILE A 75 -8.85 3.47 7.85
C ILE A 75 -9.31 4.85 7.35
N CYS A 76 -10.21 4.89 6.37
CA CYS A 76 -10.74 6.12 5.78
C CYS A 76 -11.95 6.72 6.52
N SER A 77 -12.32 6.19 7.69
CA SER A 77 -13.51 6.63 8.45
C SER A 77 -13.45 8.07 9.00
N ASN A 78 -12.37 8.81 8.71
CA ASN A 78 -12.17 10.21 9.11
C ASN A 78 -11.95 11.16 7.90
N PHE A 79 -12.35 10.76 6.68
CA PHE A 79 -12.39 11.63 5.49
C PHE A 79 -13.82 11.97 5.09
#